data_AF-A0A3D5UAK1-F1
#
_entry.id   AF-A0A3D5UAK1-F1
#
_cell.length_a   1.000
_cell.length_b   1.000
_cell.length_c   1.000
_cell.angle_alpha   90.00
_cell.angle_beta   90.00
_cell.angle_gamma   90.00
#
_symmetry.space_group_name_H-M   'P 1'
#
loop_
_entity.id
_entity.type
_entity.pdbx_description
1 polymer ?
#
loop_
_entity_poly.entity_id
_entity_poly.type
_entity_poly.pdbx_seq_one_letter_code
_entity_poly.pdbx_strand_id
1 'polypeptide(L)'
;ENELISRLHNRLEAEGIKLENMREFGFDIPVSREEQAEGKRGYEYWVQVPGFSYDIPGLQVESFKGGNYLALRIDNPFAEPCARIPEAWDRLVKYIEEQQITADDHHEAGVCLEEVSANQSMEVMTIYIRIKD
;
A
#
# COMPACT_ATOMS: atom_id res chain seq x y z
N GLU A 1 -5.61 8.34 -8.56
CA GLU A 1 -5.38 8.00 -7.15
C GLU A 1 -6.31 8.77 -6.21
N ASN A 2 -6.18 10.09 -6.08
CA ASN A 2 -7.02 10.90 -5.17
C ASN A 2 -8.54 10.72 -5.33
N GLU A 3 -9.03 10.56 -6.56
CA GLU A 3 -10.45 10.28 -6.82
C GLU A 3 -10.87 8.88 -6.34
N LEU A 4 -10.00 7.87 -6.51
CA LEU A 4 -10.23 6.50 -6.02
C LEU A 4 -10.31 6.49 -4.49
N ILE A 5 -9.34 7.13 -3.84
CA ILE A 5 -9.26 7.27 -2.38
C ILE A 5 -10.52 7.95 -1.85
N SER A 6 -10.84 9.14 -2.37
CA SER A 6 -12.04 9.89 -1.99
C SER A 6 -13.32 9.08 -2.18
N ARG A 7 -13.44 8.34 -3.29
CA ARG A 7 -14.61 7.51 -3.58
C ARG A 7 -14.75 6.35 -2.60
N LEU A 8 -13.65 5.69 -2.25
CA LEU A 8 -13.63 4.63 -1.25
C LEU A 8 -14.03 5.17 0.13
N HIS A 9 -13.40 6.27 0.56
CA HIS A 9 -13.69 6.91 1.85
C HIS A 9 -15.17 7.29 1.98
N ASN A 10 -15.70 8.02 0.99
CA ASN A 10 -17.11 8.40 0.95
C ASN A 10 -18.04 7.18 1.01
N ARG A 11 -17.65 6.08 0.36
CA ARG A 11 -18.46 4.86 0.39
C ARG A 11 -18.43 4.19 1.76
N LEU A 12 -17.27 4.06 2.40
CA LEU A 12 -17.15 3.48 3.72
C LEU A 12 -17.92 4.30 4.77
N GLU A 13 -17.83 5.62 4.70
CA GLU A 13 -18.59 6.52 5.58
C GLU A 13 -20.12 6.39 5.38
N ALA A 14 -20.59 6.23 4.13
CA ALA A 14 -22.00 6.01 3.84
C ALA A 14 -22.55 4.70 4.43
N GLU A 15 -21.69 3.69 4.60
CA GLU A 15 -22.01 2.43 5.29
C GLU A 15 -21.83 2.54 6.82
N GLY A 16 -21.54 3.74 7.34
CA GLY A 16 -21.37 4.01 8.76
C GLY A 16 -20.02 3.57 9.34
N ILE A 17 -19.04 3.25 8.48
CA ILE A 17 -17.69 2.89 8.90
C ILE A 17 -16.90 4.16 9.18
N LYS A 18 -16.47 4.33 10.42
CA LYS A 18 -15.60 5.45 10.81
C LYS A 18 -14.17 5.13 10.40
N LEU A 19 -13.56 6.04 9.65
CA LEU A 19 -12.18 5.91 9.16
C LEU A 19 -11.12 6.36 10.17
N GLU A 20 -11.55 6.91 11.32
CA GLU A 20 -10.67 7.35 12.40
C GLU A 20 -9.78 6.19 12.88
N ASN A 21 -8.46 6.38 12.79
CA ASN A 21 -7.43 5.41 13.18
C ASN A 21 -7.40 4.12 12.33
N MET A 22 -8.02 4.11 11.15
CA MET A 22 -7.85 3.02 10.20
C MET A 22 -6.51 3.15 9.46
N ARG A 23 -5.91 2.00 9.14
CA ARG A 23 -4.70 1.94 8.32
C ARG A 23 -5.09 1.89 6.86
N GLU A 24 -4.32 2.57 6.04
CA GLU A 24 -4.55 2.69 4.60
C GLU A 24 -3.29 2.26 3.87
N PHE A 25 -3.46 1.48 2.80
CA PHE A 25 -2.35 0.94 2.05
C PHE A 25 -2.57 1.14 0.56
N GLY A 26 -1.54 1.62 -0.12
CA GLY A 26 -1.45 1.68 -1.57
C GLY A 26 -0.38 0.73 -2.07
N PHE A 27 -0.61 0.09 -3.22
CA PHE A 27 0.44 -0.63 -3.91
C PHE A 27 0.12 -0.88 -5.38
N ASP A 28 1.19 -0.95 -6.17
CA ASP A 28 1.10 -1.32 -7.57
C ASP A 28 0.75 -2.80 -7.72
N ILE A 29 -0.15 -3.10 -8.65
CA ILE A 29 -0.42 -4.47 -9.09
C ILE A 29 -0.04 -4.63 -10.57
N PRO A 30 0.41 -5.82 -10.98
CA PRO A 30 0.75 -6.06 -12.38
C PRO A 30 -0.48 -5.89 -13.27
N VAL A 31 -0.27 -5.28 -14.44
CA VAL A 31 -1.26 -5.24 -15.53
C VAL A 31 -0.79 -6.13 -16.67
N SER A 32 -1.68 -6.45 -17.62
CA SER A 32 -1.29 -7.18 -18.82
C SER A 32 -0.24 -6.40 -19.64
N ARG A 33 0.52 -7.10 -20.48
CA ARG A 33 1.52 -6.46 -21.36
C ARG A 33 0.88 -5.49 -22.34
N GLU A 34 -0.32 -5.81 -22.81
CA GLU A 34 -1.12 -4.98 -23.68
C GLU A 34 -1.50 -3.66 -22.98
N GLU A 35 -1.97 -3.74 -21.74
CA GLU A 35 -2.28 -2.56 -20.92
C GLU A 35 -1.03 -1.73 -20.61
N GLN A 36 0.09 -2.38 -20.29
CA GLN A 36 1.36 -1.70 -20.07
C GLN A 36 1.83 -0.96 -21.33
N ALA A 37 1.67 -1.56 -22.52
CA ALA A 37 2.01 -0.94 -23.80
C ALA A 37 1.13 0.28 -24.12
N GLU A 38 -0.10 0.31 -23.59
CA GLU A 38 -1.00 1.47 -23.63
C GLU A 38 -0.68 2.51 -22.53
N GLY A 39 0.35 2.28 -21.71
CA GLY A 39 0.74 3.16 -20.62
C GLY A 39 -0.15 3.07 -19.37
N LYS A 40 -0.97 2.02 -19.25
CA LYS A 40 -1.78 1.78 -18.05
C LYS A 40 -0.91 1.26 -16.91
N ARG A 41 -1.36 1.56 -15.68
CA ARG A 41 -0.80 1.03 -14.44
C ARG A 41 -1.93 0.46 -13.59
N GLY A 42 -1.64 -0.63 -12.90
CA GLY A 42 -2.55 -1.25 -11.95
C GLY A 42 -2.20 -0.76 -10.55
N TYR A 43 -3.21 -0.39 -9.78
CA TYR A 43 -3.03 0.12 -8.43
C TYR A 43 -4.21 -0.33 -7.58
N GLU A 44 -3.91 -0.88 -6.42
CA GLU A 44 -4.90 -1.18 -5.39
C GLU A 44 -4.74 -0.22 -4.21
N TYR A 45 -5.87 0.12 -3.62
CA TYR A 45 -5.92 0.94 -2.44
C TYR A 45 -6.85 0.29 -1.42
N TRP A 46 -6.26 -0.05 -0.27
CA TRP A 46 -6.87 -0.84 0.77
C TRP A 46 -7.07 -0.01 2.02
N VAL A 47 -8.20 -0.19 2.68
CA VAL A 47 -8.50 0.41 3.98
C VAL A 47 -8.81 -0.70 4.94
N GLN A 48 -8.11 -0.72 6.08
CA GLN A 48 -8.44 -1.63 7.16
C GLN A 48 -9.83 -1.27 7.71
N VAL A 49 -10.72 -2.26 7.83
CA VAL A 49 -12.06 -2.07 8.39
C VAL A 49 -12.29 -3.01 9.58
N PRO A 50 -13.13 -2.63 10.56
CA PRO A 50 -13.40 -3.46 11.72
C PRO A 50 -14.38 -4.60 11.40
N GLY A 51 -13.93 -5.85 11.45
CA GLY A 51 -14.79 -7.03 11.25
C GLY A 51 -14.90 -7.46 9.78
N PHE A 52 -15.37 -8.69 9.57
CA PHE A 52 -15.26 -9.40 8.29
C PHE A 52 -16.56 -9.49 7.48
N SER A 53 -17.64 -8.82 7.91
CA SER A 53 -18.99 -9.05 7.36
C SER A 53 -19.55 -7.87 6.56
N TYR A 54 -18.71 -7.18 5.82
CA TYR A 54 -19.14 -6.13 4.91
C TYR A 54 -19.28 -6.72 3.50
N ASP A 55 -20.51 -6.80 2.99
CA ASP A 55 -20.76 -6.96 1.56
C ASP A 55 -21.16 -5.59 1.03
N ILE A 56 -20.16 -4.82 0.58
CA ILE A 56 -20.36 -3.45 0.07
C ILE A 56 -20.28 -3.52 -1.45
N PRO A 57 -21.40 -3.34 -2.18
CA PRO A 57 -21.41 -3.40 -3.63
C PRO A 57 -20.36 -2.49 -4.28
N GLY A 58 -19.51 -3.09 -5.11
CA GLY A 58 -18.43 -2.40 -5.82
C GLY A 58 -17.10 -2.33 -5.06
N LEU A 59 -17.03 -2.91 -3.85
CA LEU A 59 -15.78 -3.10 -3.10
C LEU A 59 -15.50 -4.59 -2.95
N GLN A 60 -14.22 -4.94 -2.97
CA GLN A 60 -13.74 -6.28 -2.65
C GLN A 60 -13.27 -6.28 -1.19
N VAL A 61 -13.79 -7.21 -0.40
CA VAL A 61 -13.37 -7.40 0.99
C VAL A 61 -12.47 -8.62 1.07
N GLU A 62 -11.25 -8.40 1.55
CA GLU A 62 -10.23 -9.44 1.64
C GLU A 62 -9.80 -9.70 3.09
N SER A 63 -9.52 -10.96 3.39
CA SER A 63 -8.84 -11.33 4.62
C SER A 63 -7.34 -11.19 4.41
N PHE A 64 -6.77 -10.10 4.90
CA PHE A 64 -5.32 -9.93 4.87
C PHE A 64 -4.65 -10.67 6.03
N LYS A 65 -3.96 -11.78 5.73
CA LYS A 65 -3.29 -12.60 6.75
C LYS A 65 -2.07 -11.91 7.39
N GLY A 66 -1.56 -10.87 6.75
CA GLY A 66 -0.28 -10.27 7.12
C GLY A 66 0.88 -11.26 6.90
N GLY A 67 1.95 -11.05 7.66
CA GLY A 67 3.21 -11.78 7.53
C GLY A 67 4.32 -10.99 8.20
N ASN A 68 5.56 -11.46 8.02
CA ASN A 68 6.73 -10.70 8.43
C ASN A 68 7.11 -9.73 7.32
N TYR A 69 7.42 -8.49 7.71
CA TYR A 69 7.76 -7.42 6.79
C TYR A 69 9.03 -6.73 7.26
N LEU A 70 9.88 -6.39 6.29
CA LEU A 70 10.83 -5.30 6.49
C LEU A 70 10.13 -4.00 6.13
N ALA A 71 10.32 -2.99 6.98
CA ALA A 71 9.67 -1.71 6.83
C ALA A 71 10.71 -0.58 6.82
N LEU A 72 10.50 0.41 5.96
CA LEU A 72 11.29 1.64 5.95
C LEU A 72 10.37 2.86 6.02
N ARG A 73 10.63 3.72 7.00
CA ARG A 73 9.91 4.98 7.20
C ARG A 73 10.54 6.09 6.35
N ILE A 74 9.69 6.86 5.68
CA ILE A 74 10.02 8.01 4.86
C ILE A 74 9.31 9.23 5.45
N ASP A 75 10.08 10.19 5.95
CA ASP A 75 9.57 11.46 6.46
C ASP A 75 9.40 12.47 5.30
N ASN A 76 8.25 13.14 5.22
CA ASN A 76 7.88 14.04 4.12
C ASN A 76 8.06 13.40 2.73
N PRO A 77 7.40 12.24 2.47
CA PRO A 77 7.57 11.50 1.22
C PRO A 77 7.17 12.33 -0.01
N PHE A 78 6.15 13.19 0.13
CA PHE A 78 5.58 13.98 -0.97
C PHE A 78 6.26 15.32 -1.25
N ALA A 79 7.33 15.67 -0.52
CA ALA A 79 8.13 16.85 -0.84
C ALA A 79 8.85 16.69 -2.20
N GLU A 80 9.37 15.49 -2.47
CA GLU A 80 10.04 15.11 -3.72
C GLU A 80 9.71 13.64 -4.04
N PRO A 81 8.44 13.33 -4.37
CA PRO A 81 7.94 11.95 -4.39
C PRO A 81 8.67 11.07 -5.40
N CYS A 82 9.00 11.61 -6.58
CA CYS A 82 9.72 10.89 -7.63
C CYS A 82 11.20 10.60 -7.30
N ALA A 83 11.72 11.14 -6.21
CA ALA A 83 13.08 10.86 -5.74
C ALA A 83 13.05 10.05 -4.44
N ARG A 84 12.34 10.54 -3.42
CA ARG A 84 12.36 9.99 -2.06
C ARG A 84 11.74 8.60 -1.96
N ILE A 85 10.61 8.38 -2.65
CA ILE A 85 9.90 7.09 -2.59
C ILE A 85 10.71 6.01 -3.34
N PRO A 86 11.16 6.24 -4.59
CA PRO A 86 12.05 5.29 -5.28
C PRO A 86 13.36 5.02 -4.53
N GLU A 87 14.02 6.05 -3.99
CA GLU A 87 15.26 5.87 -3.22
C GLU A 87 15.05 5.00 -1.97
N ALA A 88 13.91 5.17 -1.29
CA ALA A 88 13.57 4.34 -0.14
C ALA A 88 13.35 2.87 -0.54
N TRP A 89 12.65 2.61 -1.63
CA TRP A 89 12.49 1.26 -2.19
C TRP A 89 13.85 0.63 -2.52
N ASP A 90 14.72 1.36 -3.24
CA ASP A 90 16.07 0.90 -3.59
C ASP A 90 16.88 0.53 -2.35
N ARG A 91 16.82 1.36 -1.30
CA ARG A 91 17.51 1.11 -0.03
C ARG A 91 17.00 -0.16 0.65
N LEU A 92 15.68 -0.38 0.66
CA LEU A 92 15.07 -1.53 1.29
C LEU A 92 15.41 -2.84 0.54
N VAL A 93 15.35 -2.82 -0.79
CA VAL A 93 15.75 -3.95 -1.65
C VAL A 93 17.23 -4.27 -1.46
N LYS A 94 18.10 -3.26 -1.51
CA LYS A 94 19.53 -3.45 -1.29
C LYS A 94 19.84 -4.06 0.08
N TYR A 95 19.13 -3.62 1.13
CA TYR A 95 19.28 -4.21 2.46
C TYR A 95 18.87 -5.70 2.48
N ILE A 96 17.77 -6.07 1.82
CA ILE A 96 17.33 -7.46 1.69
C ILE A 96 18.42 -8.32 1.01
N GLU A 97 18.98 -7.81 -0.08
CA GLU A 97 20.04 -8.49 -0.83
C GLU A 97 21.33 -8.66 -0.01
N GLU A 98 21.78 -7.59 0.65
CA GLU A 98 22.99 -7.60 1.49
C GLU A 98 22.86 -8.53 2.70
N GLN A 99 21.67 -8.62 3.29
CA GLN A 99 21.40 -9.51 4.42
C GLN A 99 20.98 -10.93 4.00
N GLN A 100 20.90 -11.21 2.69
CA GLN A 100 20.45 -12.50 2.15
C GLN A 100 19.07 -12.92 2.69
N ILE A 101 18.19 -11.95 2.92
CA ILE A 101 16.84 -12.19 3.41
C ILE A 101 15.99 -12.69 2.23
N THR A 102 15.21 -13.75 2.47
CA THR A 102 14.33 -14.27 1.43
C THR A 102 13.03 -13.46 1.42
N ALA A 103 12.75 -12.76 0.32
CA ALA A 103 11.50 -12.06 0.11
C ALA A 103 10.48 -12.91 -0.68
N ASP A 104 9.20 -12.54 -0.58
CA ASP A 104 8.16 -13.07 -1.47
C ASP A 104 8.24 -12.43 -2.87
N ASP A 105 7.50 -13.01 -3.82
CA ASP A 105 7.42 -12.46 -5.19
C ASP A 105 6.68 -11.12 -5.17
N HIS A 106 7.35 -10.06 -5.61
CA HIS A 106 6.86 -8.69 -5.60
C HIS A 106 5.63 -8.45 -6.49
N HIS A 107 5.24 -9.42 -7.32
CA HIS A 107 4.03 -9.35 -8.15
C HIS A 107 2.75 -9.79 -7.42
N GLU A 108 2.85 -10.37 -6.22
CA GLU A 108 1.68 -10.76 -5.44
C GLU A 108 1.13 -9.62 -4.59
N ALA A 109 -0.20 -9.53 -4.50
CA ALA A 109 -0.88 -8.56 -3.64
C ALA A 109 -0.43 -8.71 -2.18
N GLY A 110 -0.17 -7.57 -1.53
CA GLY A 110 0.25 -7.56 -0.13
C GLY A 110 1.72 -7.92 0.13
N VAL A 111 2.55 -8.02 -0.92
CA VAL A 111 4.00 -8.19 -0.78
C VAL A 111 4.71 -6.85 -0.63
N CYS A 112 4.42 -5.90 -1.51
CA CYS A 112 4.90 -4.53 -1.42
C CYS A 112 3.73 -3.64 -1.00
N LEU A 113 3.88 -2.84 0.07
CA LEU A 113 2.83 -1.95 0.57
C LEU A 113 3.38 -0.56 0.87
N GLU A 114 2.57 0.46 0.65
CA GLU A 114 2.82 1.85 1.04
C GLU A 114 1.72 2.30 2.00
N GLU A 115 2.07 2.59 3.25
CA GLU A 115 1.13 3.15 4.24
C GLU A 115 1.43 4.63 4.44
N VAL A 116 0.44 5.48 4.18
CA VAL A 116 0.52 6.91 4.47
C VAL A 116 -0.14 7.17 5.82
N SER A 117 0.56 7.90 6.67
CA SER A 117 0.05 8.34 7.97
C SER A 117 0.47 9.77 8.24
N ALA A 118 -0.30 10.47 9.07
CA ALA A 118 0.04 11.81 9.54
C ALA A 118 0.45 11.76 11.01
N ASN A 119 1.54 12.44 11.38
CA ASN A 119 1.96 12.62 12.77
C ASN A 119 2.09 14.12 13.11
N GLN A 120 1.05 14.72 13.70
CA GLN A 120 0.94 16.07 14.32
C GLN A 120 1.45 17.31 13.54
N SER A 121 2.35 17.18 12.56
CA SER A 121 2.97 18.25 11.79
C SER A 121 3.55 17.80 10.44
N MET A 122 3.56 16.50 10.12
CA MET A 122 4.11 16.01 8.85
C MET A 122 3.41 14.75 8.34
N GLU A 123 3.51 14.53 7.03
CA GLU A 123 3.12 13.27 6.39
C GLU A 123 4.31 12.31 6.42
N VAL A 124 4.00 11.06 6.67
CA VAL A 124 4.96 9.96 6.76
C VAL A 124 4.44 8.83 5.90
N MET A 125 5.31 8.26 5.09
CA MET A 125 5.04 7.00 4.39
C MET A 125 5.90 5.92 5.01
N THR A 126 5.31 4.76 5.29
CA THR A 126 6.08 3.55 5.58
C THR A 126 5.91 2.59 4.41
N ILE A 127 7.02 2.19 3.81
CA ILE A 127 7.03 1.15 2.78
C ILE A 127 7.36 -0.20 3.41
N TYR A 128 6.77 -1.26 2.89
CA TYR A 128 6.91 -2.62 3.41
C TYR A 128 7.26 -3.61 2.29
N ILE A 129 8.16 -4.56 2.55
CA ILE A 129 8.38 -5.76 1.73
C ILE A 129 8.16 -7.00 2.59
N ARG A 130 7.26 -7.89 2.16
CA ARG A 130 7.00 -9.18 2.83
C ARG A 130 8.20 -10.11 2.69
N ILE A 131 8.64 -10.67 3.80
CA ILE A 131 9.76 -11.60 3.88
C ILE A 131 9.26 -12.98 4.32
N LYS A 132 9.98 -14.01 3.89
CA LYS A 132 9.80 -15.39 4.35
C LYS A 132 10.55 -15.59 5.66
N ASP A 133 10.00 -16.44 6.52
CA ASP A 133 10.67 -16.94 7.73
C ASP A 133 11.91 -17.78 7.43
#